data_AF-A0A6J6RUC2-F1
#
_entry.id   AF-A0A6J6RUC2-F1
#
_cell.length_a   1.000
_cell.length_b   1.000
_cell.length_c   1.000
_cell.angle_alpha   90.00
_cell.angle_beta   90.00
_cell.angle_gamma   90.00
#
_symmetry.space_group_name_H-M   'P 1'
#
loop_
_entity.id
_entity.type
_entity.pdbx_description
1 polymer ?
#
loop_
_entity_poly.entity_id
_entity_poly.type
_entity_poly.pdbx_seq_one_letter_code
_entity_poly.pdbx_strand_id
1 'polypeptide(L)'
;MAKKNFLSWVGFEGEQSTAAPSENALDRIRQLESQLADLRSRRDITSLTKEEFEILSTETAMTIIKSAQQRESRAALQADRALAESTSRAKATLEAAEAKAKAVLAGAESRGRKYLEAAETEAAELRNEAERAVETLVTSKKREAGALLSSAKQEAERIISAATSEIADYRGWLTSAISESERLYRIQTQSLAQAESAISQSRARLQGAFERLAGLQGDIDGNLTSDNRPRGKTFARATEFAKSSQAEEEIPEVPVPSHAKKSPARKPVKKVAKKPVKKSAAKKRK
;
A
#
# COMPACT_ATOMS: atom_id res chain seq x y z
N MET A 1 -67.69 38.93 -23.54
CA MET A 1 -66.26 39.27 -23.30
C MET A 1 -65.84 40.24 -24.41
N ALA A 2 -65.61 41.50 -24.04
CA ALA A 2 -65.59 42.66 -24.93
C ALA A 2 -64.42 42.63 -25.95
N LYS A 3 -64.76 42.77 -27.24
CA LYS A 3 -63.81 43.11 -28.30
C LYS A 3 -63.52 44.60 -28.22
N LYS A 4 -62.33 44.98 -27.74
CA LYS A 4 -61.87 46.38 -27.71
C LYS A 4 -61.49 46.78 -29.14
N ASN A 5 -62.18 47.78 -29.68
CA ASN A 5 -61.97 48.29 -31.04
C ASN A 5 -60.74 49.20 -31.11
N PHE A 6 -59.91 48.94 -32.12
CA PHE A 6 -58.62 49.59 -32.42
C PHE A 6 -58.68 51.12 -32.53
N LEU A 7 -59.85 51.69 -32.85
CA LEU A 7 -60.06 53.15 -32.99
C LEU A 7 -59.93 53.93 -31.67
N SER A 8 -60.18 53.30 -30.52
CA SER A 8 -60.01 53.95 -29.20
C SER A 8 -58.55 54.04 -28.75
N TRP A 9 -57.63 53.31 -29.40
CA TRP A 9 -56.20 53.31 -29.07
C TRP A 9 -55.41 54.38 -29.85
N VAL A 10 -55.95 54.85 -30.98
CA VAL A 10 -55.34 55.91 -31.81
C VAL A 10 -55.92 57.29 -31.50
N GLY A 11 -56.48 57.48 -30.29
CA GLY A 11 -56.92 58.79 -29.79
C GLY A 11 -57.98 59.49 -30.64
N PHE A 12 -58.71 58.76 -31.48
CA PHE A 12 -59.75 59.33 -32.33
C PHE A 12 -61.06 59.42 -31.54
N GLU A 13 -61.23 60.51 -30.79
CA GLU A 13 -62.55 60.95 -30.33
C GLU A 13 -63.31 61.45 -31.56
N GLY A 14 -64.36 60.72 -31.94
CA GLY A 14 -65.23 61.11 -33.03
C GLY A 14 -65.81 62.50 -32.78
N GLU A 15 -65.89 63.30 -33.85
CA GLU A 15 -66.51 64.62 -33.94
C GLU A 15 -67.73 64.75 -33.01
N GLN A 16 -67.50 65.37 -31.85
CA GLN A 16 -68.55 66.10 -31.16
C GLN A 16 -68.57 67.48 -31.79
N SER A 17 -69.65 67.74 -32.51
CA SER A 17 -70.04 69.06 -33.01
C SER A 17 -69.66 70.12 -31.99
N THR A 18 -68.77 71.03 -32.37
CA THR A 18 -68.57 72.29 -31.66
C THR A 18 -69.84 73.10 -31.82
N ALA A 19 -70.85 72.73 -31.04
CA ALA A 19 -71.96 73.62 -30.73
C ALA A 19 -71.32 74.91 -30.21
N ALA A 20 -71.59 76.01 -30.90
CA ALA A 20 -71.26 77.34 -30.42
C ALA A 20 -71.68 77.44 -28.94
N PRO A 21 -70.85 77.98 -28.04
CA PRO A 21 -71.22 78.03 -26.65
C PRO A 21 -72.45 78.91 -26.53
N SER A 22 -73.62 78.32 -26.27
CA SER A 22 -74.75 79.03 -25.72
C SER A 22 -74.45 79.31 -24.25
N GLU A 23 -73.42 80.13 -23.98
CA GLU A 23 -73.34 80.85 -22.70
C GLU A 23 -74.65 81.61 -22.58
N ASN A 24 -75.37 81.42 -21.47
CA ASN A 24 -76.57 82.20 -21.17
C ASN A 24 -76.26 83.67 -21.42
N ALA A 25 -77.00 84.33 -22.32
CA ALA A 25 -76.73 85.71 -22.70
C ALA A 25 -76.61 86.62 -21.45
N LEU A 26 -77.31 86.28 -20.37
CA LEU A 26 -77.24 86.95 -19.07
C LEU A 26 -75.88 86.82 -18.35
N ASP A 27 -75.23 85.65 -18.40
CA ASP A 27 -73.91 85.44 -17.79
C ASP A 27 -72.83 86.17 -18.60
N ARG A 28 -72.98 86.18 -19.93
CA ARG A 28 -72.13 86.97 -20.81
C ARG A 28 -72.34 88.47 -20.58
N ILE A 29 -73.57 88.93 -20.38
CA ILE A 29 -73.88 90.31 -20.03
C ILE A 29 -73.26 90.67 -18.68
N ARG A 30 -73.37 89.82 -17.64
CA ARG A 30 -72.70 90.07 -16.35
C ARG A 30 -71.19 90.14 -16.47
N GLN A 31 -70.59 89.29 -17.31
CA GLN A 31 -69.16 89.32 -17.56
C GLN A 31 -68.73 90.57 -18.35
N LEU A 32 -69.54 90.99 -19.32
CA LEU A 32 -69.30 92.23 -20.06
C LEU A 32 -69.52 93.46 -19.18
N GLU A 33 -70.52 93.46 -18.29
CA GLU A 33 -70.75 94.51 -17.30
C GLU A 33 -69.60 94.61 -16.29
N SER A 34 -69.06 93.47 -15.83
CA SER A 34 -67.89 93.48 -14.95
C SER A 34 -66.63 93.97 -15.68
N GLN A 35 -66.45 93.58 -16.95
CA GLN A 35 -65.38 94.12 -17.80
C GLN A 35 -65.57 95.62 -18.07
N LEU A 36 -66.80 96.09 -18.27
CA LEU A 36 -67.09 97.50 -18.55
C LEU A 36 -66.95 98.35 -17.27
N ALA A 37 -67.26 97.79 -16.11
CA ALA A 37 -66.95 98.37 -14.81
C ALA A 37 -65.43 98.42 -14.56
N ASP A 38 -64.68 97.36 -14.92
CA ASP A 38 -63.21 97.35 -14.87
C ASP A 38 -62.64 98.45 -15.78
N LEU A 39 -63.11 98.54 -17.02
CA LEU A 39 -62.69 99.56 -17.97
C LEU A 39 -63.07 100.98 -17.54
N ARG A 40 -64.24 101.19 -16.91
CA ARG A 40 -64.62 102.49 -16.32
C ARG A 40 -63.83 102.83 -15.06
N SER A 41 -63.37 101.83 -14.32
CA SER A 41 -62.54 102.01 -13.11
C SER A 41 -61.09 102.35 -13.45
N ARG A 42 -60.62 101.96 -14.63
CA ARG A 42 -59.33 102.40 -15.19
C ARG A 42 -59.44 103.88 -15.56
N ARG A 43 -59.03 104.77 -14.65
CA ARG A 43 -58.87 106.20 -14.99
C ARG A 43 -57.90 106.30 -16.18
N ASP A 44 -58.28 107.07 -17.20
CA ASP A 44 -57.41 107.33 -18.34
C ASP A 44 -56.13 108.02 -17.86
N ILE A 45 -54.98 107.46 -18.24
CA ILE A 45 -53.63 107.91 -17.84
C ILE A 45 -53.41 109.41 -18.11
N THR A 46 -54.07 109.92 -19.15
CA THR A 46 -54.00 111.32 -19.58
C THR A 46 -54.77 112.30 -18.69
N SER A 47 -55.62 111.79 -17.79
CA SER A 47 -56.44 112.58 -16.86
C SER A 47 -55.93 112.57 -15.42
N LEU A 48 -54.84 111.85 -15.13
CA LEU A 48 -54.23 111.80 -13.80
C LEU A 48 -53.34 113.03 -13.58
N THR A 49 -53.36 113.54 -12.35
CA THR A 49 -52.35 114.49 -11.88
C THR A 49 -50.99 113.80 -11.75
N LYS A 50 -49.89 114.57 -11.79
CA LYS A 50 -48.52 114.02 -11.71
C LYS A 50 -48.32 113.11 -10.49
N GLU A 51 -48.89 113.48 -9.35
CA GLU A 51 -48.82 112.70 -8.10
C GLU A 51 -49.61 111.40 -8.19
N GLU A 52 -50.83 111.42 -8.75
CA GLU A 52 -51.64 110.21 -8.96
C GLU A 52 -50.95 109.24 -9.94
N PHE A 53 -50.28 109.76 -10.97
CA PHE A 53 -49.52 108.93 -11.92
C PHE A 53 -48.28 108.30 -11.29
N GLU A 54 -47.55 109.05 -10.46
CA GLU A 54 -46.41 108.54 -9.68
C GLU A 54 -46.87 107.47 -8.66
N ILE A 55 -48.02 107.65 -8.02
CA ILE A 55 -48.61 106.64 -7.12
C ILE A 55 -49.02 105.37 -7.91
N LEU A 56 -49.74 105.52 -9.02
CA LEU A 56 -50.15 104.38 -9.83
C LEU A 56 -48.95 103.61 -10.39
N SER A 57 -47.90 104.31 -10.82
CA SER A 57 -46.69 103.68 -11.34
C SER A 57 -45.90 102.96 -10.25
N THR A 58 -45.78 103.52 -9.05
CA THR A 58 -45.13 102.87 -7.90
C THR A 58 -45.93 101.67 -7.39
N GLU A 59 -47.26 101.75 -7.35
CA GLU A 59 -48.15 100.64 -7.02
C GLU A 59 -48.06 99.51 -8.06
N THR A 60 -48.05 99.86 -9.36
CA THR A 60 -47.85 98.89 -10.45
C THR A 60 -46.46 98.25 -10.39
N ALA A 61 -45.42 99.02 -10.12
CA ALA A 61 -44.07 98.47 -9.94
C ALA A 61 -44.00 97.53 -8.73
N MET A 62 -44.62 97.90 -7.61
CA MET A 62 -44.63 97.09 -6.39
C MET A 62 -45.42 95.78 -6.59
N THR A 63 -46.55 95.81 -7.31
CA THR A 63 -47.31 94.59 -7.64
C THR A 63 -46.53 93.67 -8.58
N ILE A 64 -45.83 94.21 -9.57
CA ILE A 64 -44.93 93.44 -10.45
C ILE A 64 -43.81 92.79 -9.61
N ILE A 65 -43.12 93.55 -8.75
CA ILE A 65 -42.06 93.04 -7.87
C ILE A 65 -42.59 91.92 -6.98
N LYS A 66 -43.74 92.11 -6.34
CA LYS A 66 -44.36 91.10 -5.47
C LYS A 66 -44.72 89.83 -6.23
N SER A 67 -45.25 89.97 -7.46
CA SER A 67 -45.55 88.83 -8.32
C SER A 67 -44.29 88.08 -8.77
N ALA A 68 -43.20 88.81 -9.04
CA ALA A 68 -41.90 88.24 -9.40
C ALA A 68 -41.27 87.51 -8.20
N GLN A 69 -41.24 88.13 -7.02
CA GLN A 69 -40.77 87.51 -5.78
C GLN A 69 -41.56 86.25 -5.42
N GLN A 70 -42.89 86.26 -5.61
CA GLN A 70 -43.71 85.07 -5.36
C GLN A 70 -43.45 83.95 -6.38
N ARG A 71 -43.15 84.29 -7.64
CA ARG A 71 -42.74 83.31 -8.65
C ARG A 71 -41.36 82.75 -8.32
N GLU A 72 -40.41 83.61 -7.93
CA GLU A 72 -39.06 83.21 -7.51
C GLU A 72 -39.10 82.30 -6.28
N SER A 73 -39.86 82.65 -5.24
CA SER A 73 -39.99 81.83 -4.04
C SER A 73 -40.60 80.46 -4.33
N ARG A 74 -41.59 80.40 -5.24
CA ARG A 74 -42.19 79.12 -5.68
C ARG A 74 -41.21 78.28 -6.49
N ALA A 75 -40.46 78.90 -7.39
CA ALA A 75 -39.44 78.22 -8.19
C ALA A 75 -38.30 77.69 -7.30
N ALA A 76 -37.84 78.48 -6.32
CA ALA A 76 -36.83 78.08 -5.35
C ALA A 76 -37.30 76.87 -4.52
N LEU A 77 -38.52 76.92 -3.96
CA LEU A 77 -39.10 75.79 -3.22
C LEU A 77 -39.25 74.53 -4.08
N GLN A 78 -39.61 74.68 -5.37
CA GLN A 78 -39.69 73.56 -6.30
C GLN A 78 -38.30 72.96 -6.60
N ALA A 79 -37.29 73.80 -6.77
CA ALA A 79 -35.90 73.38 -6.97
C ALA A 79 -35.37 72.64 -5.73
N ASP A 80 -35.58 73.16 -4.53
CA ASP A 80 -35.17 72.53 -3.27
C ASP A 80 -35.84 71.17 -3.07
N ARG A 81 -37.14 71.06 -3.38
CA ARG A 81 -37.85 69.77 -3.36
C ARG A 81 -37.27 68.79 -4.37
N ALA A 82 -37.01 69.23 -5.60
CA ALA A 82 -36.42 68.38 -6.63
C ALA A 82 -35.00 67.91 -6.24
N LEU A 83 -34.21 68.77 -5.60
CA LEU A 83 -32.89 68.41 -5.05
C LEU A 83 -32.99 67.44 -3.87
N ALA A 84 -33.94 67.64 -2.95
CA ALA A 84 -34.18 66.72 -1.84
C ALA A 84 -34.64 65.34 -2.34
N GLU A 85 -35.52 65.29 -3.35
CA GLU A 85 -35.96 64.04 -3.97
C GLU A 85 -34.82 63.36 -4.73
N SER A 86 -34.00 64.10 -5.48
CA SER A 86 -32.89 63.53 -6.24
C SER A 86 -31.81 62.96 -5.32
N THR A 87 -31.48 63.67 -4.24
CA THR A 87 -30.51 63.20 -3.23
C THR A 87 -31.05 61.99 -2.47
N SER A 88 -32.33 61.94 -2.13
CA SER A 88 -32.97 60.78 -1.52
C SER A 88 -32.97 59.56 -2.46
N ARG A 89 -33.34 59.74 -3.73
CA ARG A 89 -33.29 58.68 -4.74
C ARG A 89 -31.86 58.17 -4.95
N ALA A 90 -30.88 59.05 -5.03
CA ALA A 90 -29.47 58.67 -5.16
C ALA A 90 -29.01 57.82 -3.96
N LYS A 91 -29.32 58.23 -2.73
CA LYS A 91 -29.02 57.44 -1.52
C LYS A 91 -29.67 56.06 -1.54
N ALA A 92 -30.96 56.00 -1.85
CA ALA A 92 -31.68 54.72 -1.94
C ALA A 92 -31.07 53.79 -3.00
N THR A 93 -30.63 54.33 -4.15
CA THR A 93 -29.96 53.51 -5.18
C THR A 93 -28.58 53.00 -4.72
N LEU A 94 -27.83 53.80 -3.95
CA LEU A 94 -26.55 53.37 -3.37
C LEU A 94 -26.75 52.29 -2.32
N GLU A 95 -27.68 52.47 -1.38
CA GLU A 95 -28.01 51.48 -0.37
C GLU A 95 -28.48 50.15 -0.98
N ALA A 96 -29.30 50.21 -2.03
CA ALA A 96 -29.73 49.02 -2.76
C ALA A 96 -28.57 48.32 -3.48
N ALA A 97 -27.62 49.08 -4.04
CA ALA A 97 -26.43 48.52 -4.67
C ALA A 97 -25.49 47.88 -3.64
N GLU A 98 -25.28 48.52 -2.48
CA GLU A 98 -24.50 47.97 -1.38
C GLU A 98 -25.12 46.69 -0.81
N ALA A 99 -26.44 46.67 -0.61
CA ALA A 99 -27.14 45.48 -0.14
C ALA A 99 -26.97 44.30 -1.11
N LYS A 100 -27.05 44.55 -2.42
CA LYS A 100 -26.77 43.54 -3.44
C LYS A 100 -25.32 43.06 -3.40
N ALA A 101 -24.36 43.97 -3.28
CA ALA A 101 -22.94 43.61 -3.19
C ALA A 101 -22.66 42.73 -1.96
N LYS A 102 -23.19 43.11 -0.79
CA LYS A 102 -23.09 42.32 0.45
C LYS A 102 -23.73 40.94 0.30
N ALA A 103 -24.90 40.85 -0.34
CA ALA A 103 -25.57 39.57 -0.59
C ALA A 103 -24.77 38.65 -1.53
N VAL A 104 -24.18 39.21 -2.60
CA VAL A 104 -23.31 38.45 -3.52
C VAL A 104 -22.07 37.94 -2.80
N LEU A 105 -21.45 38.79 -1.97
CA LEU A 105 -20.27 38.44 -1.19
C LEU A 105 -20.58 37.33 -0.17
N ALA A 106 -21.66 37.47 0.62
CA ALA A 106 -22.10 36.42 1.55
C ALA A 106 -22.43 35.10 0.82
N GLY A 107 -23.01 35.18 -0.38
CA GLY A 107 -23.23 34.03 -1.25
C GLY A 107 -21.92 33.37 -1.70
N ALA A 108 -20.89 34.15 -2.03
CA ALA A 108 -19.57 33.64 -2.40
C ALA A 108 -18.86 33.00 -1.20
N GLU A 109 -18.86 33.65 -0.04
CA GLU A 109 -18.27 33.13 1.19
C GLU A 109 -18.90 31.82 1.64
N SER A 110 -20.23 31.73 1.63
CA SER A 110 -20.93 30.50 2.00
C SER A 110 -20.60 29.33 1.06
N ARG A 111 -20.44 29.58 -0.25
CA ARG A 111 -19.96 28.56 -1.19
C ARG A 111 -18.50 28.20 -0.93
N GLY A 112 -17.63 29.21 -0.72
CA GLY A 112 -16.22 29.01 -0.41
C GLY A 112 -16.01 28.16 0.85
N ARG A 113 -16.76 28.44 1.91
CA ARG A 113 -16.75 27.65 3.15
C ARG A 113 -17.15 26.19 2.91
N LYS A 114 -18.18 25.93 2.09
CA LYS A 114 -18.59 24.56 1.76
C LYS A 114 -17.50 23.79 1.00
N TYR A 115 -16.80 24.44 0.08
CA TYR A 115 -15.70 23.80 -0.63
C TYR A 115 -14.50 23.53 0.28
N LEU A 116 -14.20 24.46 1.20
CA LEU A 116 -13.17 24.25 2.22
C LEU A 116 -13.53 23.11 3.16
N GLU A 117 -14.74 23.10 3.70
CA GLU A 117 -15.22 22.03 4.58
C GLU A 117 -15.20 20.67 3.87
N ALA A 118 -15.66 20.60 2.62
CA ALA A 118 -15.56 19.38 1.82
C ALA A 118 -14.10 18.92 1.63
N ALA A 119 -13.20 19.83 1.29
CA ALA A 119 -11.78 19.52 1.14
C ALA A 119 -11.13 19.09 2.47
N GLU A 120 -11.51 19.70 3.59
CA GLU A 120 -11.05 19.33 4.93
C GLU A 120 -11.55 17.93 5.31
N THR A 121 -12.82 17.61 5.03
CA THR A 121 -13.37 16.27 5.27
C THR A 121 -12.67 15.21 4.41
N GLU A 122 -12.45 15.48 3.12
CA GLU A 122 -11.73 14.57 2.23
C GLU A 122 -10.28 14.36 2.67
N ALA A 123 -9.59 15.41 3.08
CA ALA A 123 -8.24 15.31 3.63
C ALA A 123 -8.20 14.48 4.93
N ALA A 124 -9.20 14.65 5.80
CA ALA A 124 -9.32 13.86 7.02
C ALA A 124 -9.61 12.37 6.72
N GLU A 125 -10.46 12.08 5.74
CA GLU A 125 -10.73 10.72 5.28
C GLU A 125 -9.48 10.05 4.71
N LEU A 126 -8.74 10.75 3.83
CA LEU A 126 -7.49 10.25 3.27
C LEU A 126 -6.44 9.96 4.35
N ARG A 127 -6.37 10.82 5.37
CA ARG A 127 -5.48 10.58 6.51
C ARG A 127 -5.90 9.34 7.29
N ASN A 128 -7.19 9.18 7.58
CA ASN A 128 -7.70 8.01 8.31
C ASN A 128 -7.49 6.71 7.51
N GLU A 129 -7.69 6.74 6.20
CA GLU A 129 -7.41 5.63 5.29
C GLU A 129 -5.92 5.24 5.33
N ALA A 130 -5.03 6.24 5.27
CA ALA A 130 -3.59 6.03 5.37
C ALA A 130 -3.18 5.44 6.73
N GLU A 131 -3.74 5.94 7.83
CA GLU A 131 -3.47 5.41 9.18
C GLU A 131 -3.91 3.94 9.30
N ARG A 132 -5.10 3.57 8.79
CA ARG A 132 -5.57 2.17 8.73
C ARG A 132 -4.67 1.30 7.85
N ALA A 133 -4.24 1.80 6.69
CA ALA A 133 -3.34 1.07 5.80
C ALA A 133 -1.97 0.82 6.46
N VAL A 134 -1.44 1.79 7.20
CA VAL A 134 -0.20 1.63 7.98
C VAL A 134 -0.40 0.60 9.09
N GLU A 135 -1.50 0.67 9.85
CA GLU A 135 -1.76 -0.27 10.93
C GLU A 135 -1.94 -1.72 10.44
N THR A 136 -2.66 -1.90 9.33
CA THR A 136 -2.80 -3.23 8.70
C THR A 136 -1.46 -3.75 8.18
N LEU A 137 -0.62 -2.89 7.60
CA LEU A 137 0.73 -3.28 7.18
C LEU A 137 1.61 -3.67 8.37
N VAL A 138 1.59 -2.88 9.45
CA VAL A 138 2.38 -3.15 10.67
C VAL A 138 1.92 -4.46 11.32
N THR A 139 0.62 -4.68 11.46
CA THR A 139 0.09 -5.92 12.04
C THR A 139 0.41 -7.14 11.17
N SER A 140 0.32 -7.00 9.84
CA SER A 140 0.76 -8.04 8.90
C SER A 140 2.24 -8.37 9.08
N LYS A 141 3.11 -7.34 9.06
CA LYS A 141 4.56 -7.52 9.23
C LYS A 141 4.94 -8.08 10.58
N LYS A 142 4.23 -7.73 11.66
CA LYS A 142 4.42 -8.35 12.99
C LYS A 142 4.09 -9.83 12.97
N ARG A 143 3.00 -10.24 12.31
CA ARG A 143 2.63 -11.67 12.17
C ARG A 143 3.63 -12.43 11.30
N GLU A 144 4.05 -11.87 10.17
CA GLU A 144 5.08 -12.44 9.31
C GLU A 144 6.42 -12.61 10.05
N ALA A 145 6.87 -11.58 10.77
CA ALA A 145 8.07 -11.64 11.60
C ALA A 145 7.95 -12.70 12.70
N GLY A 146 6.78 -12.80 13.35
CA GLY A 146 6.50 -13.85 14.33
C GLY A 146 6.60 -15.26 13.75
N ALA A 147 6.02 -15.48 12.57
CA ALA A 147 6.07 -16.77 11.87
C ALA A 147 7.50 -17.14 11.41
N LEU A 148 8.27 -16.15 10.93
CA LEU A 148 9.68 -16.34 10.58
C LEU A 148 10.51 -16.69 11.81
N LEU A 149 10.30 -16.01 12.93
CA LEU A 149 11.01 -16.31 14.18
C LEU A 149 10.67 -17.71 14.71
N SER A 150 9.40 -18.12 14.66
CA SER A 150 9.02 -19.48 15.09
C SER A 150 9.61 -20.56 14.18
N SER A 151 9.63 -20.32 12.86
CA SER A 151 10.26 -21.22 11.90
C SER A 151 11.77 -21.33 12.14
N ALA A 152 12.44 -20.20 12.35
CA ALA A 152 13.87 -20.17 12.68
C ALA A 152 14.19 -20.91 13.99
N LYS A 153 13.33 -20.80 15.01
CA LYS A 153 13.48 -21.55 16.26
C LYS A 153 13.34 -23.05 16.05
N GLN A 154 12.32 -23.49 15.32
CA GLN A 154 12.12 -24.92 15.00
C GLN A 154 13.30 -25.49 14.22
N GLU A 155 13.82 -24.73 13.25
CA GLU A 155 14.98 -25.18 12.46
C GLU A 155 16.26 -25.22 13.32
N ALA A 156 16.45 -24.25 14.21
CA ALA A 156 17.56 -24.27 15.15
C ALA A 156 17.49 -25.48 16.09
N GLU A 157 16.32 -25.78 16.65
CA GLU A 157 16.08 -26.97 17.48
C GLU A 157 16.34 -28.26 16.68
N ARG A 158 15.91 -28.31 15.43
CA ARG A 158 16.17 -29.44 14.53
C ARG A 158 17.66 -29.64 14.31
N ILE A 159 18.42 -28.58 14.00
CA ILE A 159 19.88 -28.65 13.81
C ILE A 159 20.56 -29.13 15.09
N ILE A 160 20.17 -28.60 16.26
CA ILE A 160 20.73 -29.03 17.55
C ILE A 160 20.45 -30.52 17.76
N SER A 161 19.20 -30.97 17.57
CA SER A 161 18.86 -32.39 17.73
C SER A 161 19.65 -33.30 16.79
N ALA A 162 19.81 -32.89 15.53
CA ALA A 162 20.57 -33.64 14.53
C ALA A 162 22.05 -33.73 14.93
N ALA A 163 22.67 -32.61 15.29
CA ALA A 163 24.04 -32.58 15.77
C ALA A 163 24.25 -33.45 17.02
N THR A 164 23.31 -33.42 17.98
CA THR A 164 23.40 -34.27 19.17
C THR A 164 23.30 -35.76 18.84
N SER A 165 22.47 -36.15 17.87
CA SER A 165 22.37 -37.52 17.38
C SER A 165 23.67 -37.95 16.70
N GLU A 166 24.19 -37.13 15.79
CA GLU A 166 25.44 -37.43 15.08
C GLU A 166 26.64 -37.58 16.04
N ILE A 167 26.70 -36.77 17.10
CA ILE A 167 27.72 -36.91 18.15
C ILE A 167 27.56 -38.25 18.88
N ALA A 168 26.32 -38.64 19.22
CA ALA A 168 26.06 -39.92 19.88
C ALA A 168 26.45 -41.11 18.98
N ASP A 169 26.09 -41.05 17.71
CA ASP A 169 26.45 -42.05 16.70
C ASP A 169 27.97 -42.16 16.53
N TYR A 170 28.67 -41.02 16.44
CA TYR A 170 30.13 -40.98 16.35
C TYR A 170 30.80 -41.56 17.60
N ARG A 171 30.30 -41.26 18.79
CA ARG A 171 30.79 -41.86 20.05
C ARG A 171 30.56 -43.37 20.09
N GLY A 172 29.41 -43.84 19.62
CA GLY A 172 29.11 -45.26 19.48
C GLY A 172 30.08 -45.95 18.53
N TRP A 173 30.32 -45.35 17.36
CA TRP A 173 31.30 -45.83 16.38
C TRP A 173 32.72 -45.90 16.96
N LEU A 174 33.17 -44.85 17.64
CA LEU A 174 34.49 -44.83 18.30
C LEU A 174 34.62 -45.94 19.34
N THR A 175 33.59 -46.17 20.16
CA THR A 175 33.61 -47.23 21.17
C THR A 175 33.73 -48.62 20.51
N SER A 176 32.96 -48.86 19.45
CA SER A 176 33.06 -50.09 18.66
C SER A 176 34.44 -50.26 18.02
N ALA A 177 34.99 -49.20 17.42
CA ALA A 177 36.31 -49.22 16.80
C ALA A 177 37.42 -49.52 17.82
N ILE A 178 37.37 -48.91 19.01
CA ILE A 178 38.30 -49.22 20.10
C ILE A 178 38.19 -50.69 20.51
N SER A 179 36.98 -51.19 20.73
CA SER A 179 36.77 -52.59 21.14
C SER A 179 37.28 -53.60 20.10
N GLU A 180 37.10 -53.31 18.80
CA GLU A 180 37.61 -54.16 17.73
C GLU A 180 39.13 -54.07 17.62
N SER A 181 39.72 -52.88 17.81
CA SER A 181 41.17 -52.72 17.83
C SER A 181 41.83 -53.49 18.98
N GLU A 182 41.23 -53.48 20.18
CA GLU A 182 41.70 -54.28 21.31
C GLU A 182 41.58 -55.78 21.05
N ARG A 183 40.47 -56.21 20.43
CA ARG A 183 40.26 -57.60 20.02
C ARG A 183 41.34 -58.04 19.02
N LEU A 184 41.59 -57.25 17.98
CA LEU A 184 42.62 -57.52 16.99
C LEU A 184 44.01 -57.59 17.62
N TYR A 185 44.32 -56.69 18.56
CA TYR A 185 45.58 -56.71 19.29
C TYR A 185 45.76 -57.99 20.13
N ARG A 186 44.71 -58.45 20.82
CA ARG A 186 44.74 -59.72 21.57
C ARG A 186 44.96 -60.91 20.64
N ILE A 187 44.24 -60.96 19.52
CA ILE A 187 44.40 -62.03 18.52
C ILE A 187 45.82 -62.04 17.96
N GLN A 188 46.37 -60.87 17.64
CA GLN A 188 47.75 -60.73 17.15
C GLN A 188 48.78 -61.19 18.19
N THR A 189 48.59 -60.81 19.46
CA THR A 189 49.50 -61.23 20.54
C THR A 189 49.42 -62.74 20.77
N GLN A 190 48.22 -63.32 20.74
CA GLN A 190 48.02 -64.75 20.88
C GLN A 190 48.61 -65.53 19.70
N SER A 191 48.46 -65.05 18.47
CA SER A 191 49.01 -65.70 17.29
C SER A 191 50.54 -65.65 17.28
N LEU A 192 51.15 -64.54 17.72
CA LEU A 192 52.59 -64.44 17.94
C LEU A 192 53.07 -65.44 19.00
N ALA A 193 52.42 -65.50 20.16
CA ALA A 193 52.78 -66.46 21.21
C ALA A 193 52.63 -67.92 20.74
N GLN A 194 51.60 -68.24 19.96
CA GLN A 194 51.42 -69.56 19.35
C GLN A 194 52.54 -69.88 18.35
N ALA A 195 52.93 -68.91 17.51
CA ALA A 195 54.04 -69.06 16.58
C ALA A 195 55.37 -69.26 17.32
N GLU A 196 55.64 -68.50 18.39
CA GLU A 196 56.82 -68.66 19.24
C GLU A 196 56.88 -70.06 19.88
N SER A 197 55.76 -70.56 20.41
CA SER A 197 55.67 -71.93 20.93
C SER A 197 55.88 -72.98 19.83
N ALA A 198 55.37 -72.76 18.62
CA ALA A 198 55.59 -73.68 17.50
C ALA A 198 57.07 -73.72 17.07
N ILE A 199 57.74 -72.57 17.07
CA ILE A 199 59.18 -72.47 16.80
C ILE A 199 60.00 -73.13 17.91
N SER A 200 59.64 -72.95 19.18
CA SER A 200 60.36 -73.61 20.28
C SER A 200 60.22 -75.13 20.20
N GLN A 201 59.02 -75.63 19.89
CA GLN A 201 58.78 -77.05 19.65
C GLN A 201 59.56 -77.58 18.43
N SER A 202 59.63 -76.83 17.34
CA SER A 202 60.40 -77.25 16.16
C SER A 202 61.90 -77.28 16.44
N ARG A 203 62.42 -76.30 17.19
CA ARG A 203 63.81 -76.29 17.68
C ARG A 203 64.11 -77.47 18.60
N ALA A 204 63.22 -77.79 19.54
CA ALA A 204 63.38 -78.95 20.42
C ALA A 204 63.39 -80.27 19.62
N ARG A 205 62.53 -80.41 18.61
CA ARG A 205 62.53 -81.57 17.70
C ARG A 205 63.83 -81.66 16.90
N LEU A 206 64.33 -80.55 16.39
CA LEU A 206 65.60 -80.49 15.67
C LEU A 206 66.76 -80.88 16.59
N GLN A 207 66.81 -80.31 17.80
CA GLN A 207 67.82 -80.66 18.79
C GLN A 207 67.80 -82.15 19.12
N GLY A 208 66.62 -82.72 19.38
CA GLY A 208 66.48 -84.17 19.61
C GLY A 208 66.88 -85.02 18.39
N ALA A 209 66.63 -84.54 17.17
CA ALA A 209 67.11 -85.21 15.95
C ALA A 209 68.64 -85.15 15.80
N PHE A 210 69.27 -84.02 16.14
CA PHE A 210 70.73 -83.89 16.17
C PHE A 210 71.37 -84.77 17.26
N GLU A 211 70.77 -84.84 18.45
CA GLU A 211 71.23 -85.76 19.51
C GLU A 211 71.14 -87.22 19.05
N ARG A 212 70.06 -87.61 18.38
CA ARG A 212 69.92 -88.96 17.78
C ARG A 212 70.95 -89.21 16.68
N LEU A 213 71.24 -88.23 15.82
CA LEU A 213 72.27 -88.36 14.78
C LEU A 213 73.67 -88.45 15.39
N ALA A 214 73.96 -87.66 16.44
CA ALA A 214 75.23 -87.74 17.16
C ALA A 214 75.39 -89.10 17.85
N GLY A 215 74.32 -89.63 18.46
CA GLY A 215 74.30 -91.00 19.00
C GLY A 215 74.55 -92.04 17.91
N LEU A 216 73.84 -91.95 16.78
CA LEU A 216 74.01 -92.86 15.65
C LEU A 216 75.42 -92.75 15.03
N GLN A 217 76.01 -91.55 14.99
CA GLN A 217 77.40 -91.36 14.58
C GLN A 217 78.35 -92.05 15.56
N GLY A 218 78.14 -91.92 16.87
CA GLY A 218 78.89 -92.66 17.88
C GLY A 218 78.75 -94.18 17.74
N ASP A 219 77.54 -94.67 17.46
CA ASP A 219 77.27 -96.10 17.20
C ASP A 219 77.96 -96.59 15.91
N ILE A 220 77.96 -95.78 14.85
CA ILE A 220 78.68 -96.06 13.60
C ILE A 220 80.19 -96.11 13.89
N ASP A 221 80.76 -95.08 14.51
CA ASP A 221 82.20 -95.00 14.82
C ASP A 221 82.66 -96.17 15.71
N GLY A 222 81.83 -96.60 16.67
CA GLY A 222 82.09 -97.78 17.49
C GLY A 222 82.05 -99.12 16.74
N ASN A 223 81.39 -99.16 15.58
CA ASN A 223 81.14 -100.39 14.80
C ASN A 223 81.99 -100.49 13.51
N LEU A 224 82.82 -99.48 13.21
CA LEU A 224 83.84 -99.54 12.15
C LEU A 224 85.22 -99.95 12.71
N THR A 225 86.02 -100.65 11.89
CA THR A 225 87.46 -100.90 12.12
C THR A 225 88.32 -99.72 11.62
N SER A 226 89.61 -99.68 11.98
CA SER A 226 90.57 -98.63 11.55
C SER A 226 90.65 -98.41 10.03
N ASP A 227 90.23 -99.40 9.22
CA ASP A 227 90.22 -99.37 7.76
C ASP A 227 88.81 -99.16 7.16
N ASN A 228 87.89 -98.56 7.91
CA ASN A 228 86.55 -98.17 7.46
C ASN A 228 85.66 -99.33 6.90
N ARG A 229 85.71 -100.53 7.50
CA ARG A 229 84.84 -101.67 7.14
C ARG A 229 83.86 -102.04 8.26
N PRO A 230 82.60 -102.42 7.94
CA PRO A 230 81.59 -102.77 8.93
C PRO A 230 81.92 -104.11 9.60
N ARG A 231 81.94 -104.13 10.94
CA ARG A 231 82.01 -105.38 11.72
C ARG A 231 80.64 -106.05 11.65
N GLY A 232 80.54 -107.12 10.86
CA GLY A 232 79.28 -107.75 10.47
C GLY A 232 78.28 -107.96 11.61
N LYS A 233 77.25 -107.10 11.65
CA LYS A 233 75.93 -107.37 12.23
C LYS A 233 74.89 -106.76 11.30
N THR A 234 73.98 -107.60 10.83
CA THR A 234 72.87 -107.27 9.94
C THR A 234 71.95 -106.25 10.60
N PHE A 235 71.81 -105.07 9.98
CA PHE A 235 70.75 -104.12 10.33
C PHE A 235 69.40 -104.73 9.94
N ALA A 236 68.51 -104.95 10.91
CA ALA A 236 67.12 -105.23 10.62
C ALA A 236 66.49 -103.95 10.03
N ARG A 237 66.32 -103.98 8.72
CA ARG A 237 65.60 -103.01 7.90
C ARG A 237 64.12 -102.98 8.32
N ALA A 238 63.73 -102.03 9.17
CA ALA A 238 62.34 -101.64 9.33
C ALA A 238 61.97 -100.65 8.21
N THR A 239 61.73 -101.20 7.01
CA THR A 239 60.96 -100.55 5.93
C THR A 239 59.52 -101.04 6.03
N GLU A 240 58.45 -100.32 5.72
CA GLU A 240 58.22 -98.97 5.20
C GLU A 240 56.69 -98.80 5.21
N PHE A 241 56.21 -97.57 5.38
CA PHE A 241 55.10 -96.97 4.63
C PHE A 241 54.02 -97.88 4.01
N ALA A 242 52.81 -97.89 4.59
CA ALA A 242 51.54 -97.90 3.85
C ALA A 242 50.32 -97.70 4.77
N LYS A 243 49.92 -96.44 4.98
CA LYS A 243 48.53 -95.93 4.78
C LYS A 243 48.34 -94.58 5.47
N SER A 244 48.73 -93.55 4.73
CA SER A 244 47.92 -92.36 4.58
C SER A 244 46.64 -92.73 3.83
N SER A 245 45.49 -92.63 4.48
CA SER A 245 44.20 -92.50 3.81
C SER A 245 43.19 -91.86 4.76
N GLN A 246 42.59 -90.78 4.27
CA GLN A 246 41.45 -90.04 4.79
C GLN A 246 41.76 -89.00 5.87
N ALA A 247 42.34 -87.90 5.38
CA ALA A 247 41.68 -86.61 5.56
C ALA A 247 40.33 -86.69 4.83
N GLU A 248 39.24 -86.70 5.59
CA GLU A 248 37.94 -86.28 5.10
C GLU A 248 37.65 -84.96 5.82
N GLU A 249 37.60 -83.93 5.00
CA GLU A 249 37.29 -82.55 5.31
C GLU A 249 35.82 -82.51 5.77
N GLU A 250 35.58 -82.49 7.07
CA GLU A 250 34.23 -82.26 7.60
C GLU A 250 33.94 -80.76 7.48
N ILE A 251 33.46 -80.36 6.31
CA ILE A 251 32.79 -79.08 6.10
C ILE A 251 31.49 -79.15 6.91
N PRO A 252 31.24 -78.29 7.92
CA PRO A 252 29.90 -78.16 8.46
C PRO A 252 29.00 -77.54 7.38
N GLU A 253 28.21 -78.41 6.75
CA GLU A 253 27.09 -78.07 5.89
C GLU A 253 26.07 -77.28 6.73
N VAL A 254 26.10 -75.95 6.59
CA VAL A 254 25.09 -75.07 7.19
C VAL A 254 23.78 -75.26 6.41
N PRO A 255 22.67 -75.62 7.08
CA PRO A 255 21.40 -75.82 6.41
C PRO A 255 20.83 -74.47 5.97
N VAL A 256 20.49 -74.35 4.68
CA VAL A 256 19.69 -73.24 4.17
C VAL A 256 18.29 -73.74 3.81
N PRO A 257 17.25 -73.32 4.53
CA PRO A 257 15.93 -73.19 3.96
C PRO A 257 15.49 -71.71 3.94
N SER A 258 15.41 -71.24 2.71
CA SER A 258 14.28 -70.51 2.11
C SER A 258 13.69 -69.24 2.76
N HIS A 259 13.40 -68.33 1.81
CA HIS A 259 12.33 -67.33 1.79
C HIS A 259 12.61 -65.91 2.32
N ALA A 260 12.89 -65.07 1.30
CA ALA A 260 11.98 -64.01 0.86
C ALA A 260 12.00 -62.70 1.67
N LYS A 261 12.43 -61.61 1.03
CA LYS A 261 11.53 -60.64 0.36
C LYS A 261 12.33 -59.38 -0.06
N LYS A 262 12.23 -59.07 -1.35
CA LYS A 262 12.13 -57.74 -1.98
C LYS A 262 12.75 -56.53 -1.24
N SER A 263 13.82 -55.98 -1.83
CA SER A 263 14.17 -54.56 -1.74
C SER A 263 14.13 -53.97 -3.16
N PRO A 264 13.38 -52.88 -3.42
CA PRO A 264 13.30 -52.31 -4.76
C PRO A 264 14.51 -51.40 -5.06
N ALA A 265 15.04 -51.62 -6.26
CA ALA A 265 15.72 -50.71 -7.19
C ALA A 265 16.12 -49.30 -6.70
N ARG A 266 17.44 -49.08 -6.66
CA ARG A 266 18.08 -47.79 -6.96
C ARG A 266 17.63 -47.32 -8.36
N LYS A 267 17.00 -46.14 -8.45
CA LYS A 267 16.86 -45.38 -9.70
C LYS A 267 17.95 -44.31 -9.80
N PRO A 268 18.43 -44.00 -11.01
CA PRO A 268 19.49 -43.03 -11.24
C PRO A 268 19.00 -41.59 -11.15
N VAL A 269 19.92 -40.73 -10.76
CA VAL A 269 19.82 -39.27 -10.75
C VAL A 269 20.01 -38.71 -12.17
N LYS A 270 19.27 -37.65 -12.49
CA LYS A 270 19.37 -36.69 -13.64
C LYS A 270 18.72 -37.05 -14.99
N LYS A 271 17.58 -36.40 -15.26
CA LYS A 271 17.40 -35.38 -16.33
C LYS A 271 15.93 -34.89 -16.36
N VAL A 272 15.69 -33.65 -15.92
CA VAL A 272 14.55 -32.84 -16.39
C VAL A 272 15.08 -31.46 -16.74
N ALA A 273 15.08 -31.19 -18.05
CA ALA A 273 15.30 -29.88 -18.60
C ALA A 273 14.02 -29.03 -18.47
N LYS A 274 14.20 -27.81 -17.97
CA LYS A 274 13.51 -26.56 -18.35
C LYS A 274 11.99 -26.60 -18.55
N LYS A 275 11.24 -26.10 -17.57
CA LYS A 275 9.94 -25.43 -17.79
C LYS A 275 10.19 -24.00 -18.32
N PRO A 276 9.58 -23.57 -19.43
CA PRO A 276 9.53 -22.16 -19.78
C PRO A 276 8.46 -21.42 -18.96
N VAL A 277 8.85 -20.20 -18.58
CA VAL A 277 8.12 -19.21 -17.80
C VAL A 277 6.80 -18.81 -18.48
N LYS A 278 5.71 -18.79 -17.70
CA LYS A 278 4.45 -18.12 -18.07
C LYS A 278 4.70 -16.61 -18.16
N LYS A 279 4.63 -16.04 -19.36
CA LYS A 279 4.50 -14.59 -19.57
C LYS A 279 3.14 -14.13 -19.06
N SER A 280 3.14 -13.33 -17.99
CA SER A 280 1.98 -12.55 -17.56
C SER A 280 1.72 -11.42 -18.55
N ALA A 281 0.48 -11.30 -19.00
CA ALA A 281 -0.01 -10.29 -19.92
C ALA A 281 0.08 -8.88 -19.31
N ALA A 282 0.74 -7.97 -20.01
CA ALA A 282 0.69 -6.54 -19.76
C ALA A 282 -0.63 -5.98 -20.31
N LYS A 283 -1.52 -5.54 -19.41
CA LYS A 283 -2.75 -4.82 -19.76
C LYS A 283 -2.39 -3.37 -20.09
N LYS A 284 -2.38 -3.03 -21.39
CA LYS A 284 -2.23 -1.66 -21.88
C LYS A 284 -3.56 -0.93 -21.75
N ARG A 285 -3.47 0.26 -21.14
CA ARG A 285 -4.44 1.36 -21.18
C ARG A 285 -4.79 1.71 -22.64
N LYS A 286 -6.06 1.88 -22.92
CA LYS A 286 -6.59 2.88 -23.84
C LYS A 286 -7.99 3.26 -23.38
#